data_AF-J4HW16-F1
#
_entry.id   AF-J4HW16-F1
#
_cell.length_a   1.000
_cell.length_b   1.000
_cell.length_c   1.000
_cell.angle_alpha   90.00
_cell.angle_beta   90.00
_cell.angle_gamma   90.00
#
_symmetry.space_group_name_H-M   'P 1'
#
loop_
_entity.id
_entity.type
_entity.pdbx_description
1 polymer ?
#
loop_
_entity_poly.entity_id
_entity_poly.type
_entity_poly.pdbx_seq_one_letter_code
_entity_poly.pdbx_strand_id
1 'polypeptide(L)'
;MPISRHNQNILASPGHSASISVTSEHPDASRARVALLGNVTIFENLETVPDVDVMRSCYVAKHPDARRWVPGPREPHVAYWARFDPHTVYYVGGFGSEHFIGYIPLNIYQKSGFSDAASAGTKQILMG
;
A
#
# COMPACT_ATOMS: atom_id res chain seq x y z
N MET A 1 0.94 21.00 6.73
CA MET A 1 -0.23 20.38 6.07
C MET A 1 0.20 19.87 4.69
N PRO A 2 -0.01 18.58 4.38
CA PRO A 2 0.35 18.02 3.08
C PRO A 2 -0.55 18.62 1.98
N ILE A 3 0.04 18.93 0.82
CA ILE A 3 -0.67 19.58 -0.29
C ILE A 3 -1.56 18.62 -1.09
N SER A 4 -1.29 17.31 -0.99
CA SER A 4 -2.03 16.27 -1.71
C SER A 4 -3.48 16.17 -1.24
N ARG A 5 -4.43 16.18 -2.20
CA ARG A 5 -5.86 16.00 -1.93
C ARG A 5 -6.20 14.61 -1.40
N HIS A 6 -5.50 13.56 -1.83
CA HIS A 6 -5.76 12.22 -1.28
C HIS A 6 -5.37 12.15 0.20
N ASN A 7 -4.25 12.77 0.59
CA ASN A 7 -3.83 12.82 1.99
C ASN A 7 -4.81 13.62 2.84
N GLN A 8 -5.30 14.75 2.33
CA GLN A 8 -6.33 15.54 3.02
C GLN A 8 -7.63 14.75 3.20
N ASN A 9 -8.05 13.98 2.19
CA ASN A 9 -9.25 13.14 2.29
C ASN A 9 -9.06 11.99 3.29
N ILE A 10 -7.88 11.35 3.30
CA ILE A 10 -7.54 10.30 4.27
C ILE A 10 -7.57 10.86 5.69
N LEU A 11 -6.90 11.97 5.95
CA LEU A 11 -6.86 12.63 7.27
C LEU A 11 -8.23 13.12 7.74
N ALA A 12 -9.13 13.48 6.82
CA ALA A 12 -10.49 13.88 7.16
C ALA A 12 -11.43 12.68 7.45
N SER A 13 -11.04 11.46 7.10
CA SER A 13 -11.81 10.25 7.37
C SER A 13 -11.56 9.76 8.80
N PRO A 14 -12.59 9.53 9.65
CA PRO A 14 -12.41 9.10 11.04
C PRO A 14 -11.55 7.84 11.24
N GLY A 15 -11.53 6.95 10.24
CA GLY A 15 -10.73 5.72 10.26
C GLY A 15 -9.53 5.74 9.32
N HIS A 16 -9.23 6.87 8.68
CA HIS A 16 -8.22 6.99 7.62
C HIS A 16 -8.42 5.94 6.51
N SER A 17 -9.66 5.62 6.18
CA SER A 17 -9.96 4.51 5.28
C SER A 17 -9.57 4.82 3.84
N ALA A 18 -9.03 3.81 3.16
CA ALA A 18 -8.67 3.87 1.75
C ALA A 18 -9.01 2.55 1.06
N SER A 19 -9.11 2.61 -0.27
CA SER A 19 -9.20 1.42 -1.11
C SER A 19 -8.14 1.48 -2.21
N ILE A 20 -7.48 0.35 -2.45
CA ILE A 20 -6.46 0.20 -3.49
C ILE A 20 -6.92 -0.93 -4.41
N SER A 21 -6.98 -0.63 -5.70
CA SER A 21 -7.25 -1.66 -6.71
C SER A 21 -5.95 -2.02 -7.41
N VAL A 22 -5.67 -3.33 -7.50
CA VAL A 22 -4.56 -3.86 -8.28
C VAL A 22 -5.15 -4.62 -9.46
N THR A 23 -4.75 -4.19 -10.67
CA THR A 23 -5.22 -4.74 -11.95
C THR A 23 -4.04 -5.07 -12.84
N SER A 24 -4.28 -5.84 -13.90
CA SER A 24 -3.31 -5.95 -15.00
C SER A 24 -3.11 -4.61 -15.71
N GLU A 25 -1.96 -4.46 -16.37
CA GLU A 25 -1.63 -3.30 -17.21
C GLU A 25 -2.67 -3.04 -18.30
N HIS A 26 -3.25 -4.11 -18.84
CA HIS A 26 -4.32 -4.06 -19.83
C HIS A 26 -5.63 -4.43 -19.13
N PRO A 27 -6.47 -3.45 -18.77
CA PRO A 27 -7.72 -3.71 -18.08
C PRO A 27 -8.74 -4.32 -19.05
N ASP A 28 -9.23 -5.51 -18.70
CA ASP A 28 -10.35 -6.18 -19.38
C ASP A 28 -11.18 -6.95 -18.35
N ALA A 29 -12.47 -7.11 -18.65
CA ALA A 29 -13.41 -7.90 -17.87
C ALA A 29 -12.90 -9.33 -17.62
N SER A 30 -12.20 -9.93 -18.59
CA SER A 30 -11.62 -11.27 -18.50
C SER A 30 -10.42 -11.39 -17.55
N ARG A 31 -9.89 -10.27 -17.04
CA ARG A 31 -8.65 -10.25 -16.25
C ARG A 31 -8.89 -10.16 -14.76
N ALA A 32 -7.98 -10.81 -14.04
CA ALA A 32 -7.96 -10.80 -12.59
C ALA A 32 -7.68 -9.41 -12.04
N ARG A 33 -8.37 -9.08 -10.94
CA ARG A 33 -8.20 -7.85 -10.19
C ARG A 33 -8.52 -8.08 -8.72
N VAL A 34 -7.85 -7.34 -7.86
CA VAL A 34 -8.11 -7.37 -6.42
C VAL A 34 -8.35 -5.96 -5.91
N ALA A 35 -9.36 -5.82 -5.06
CA ALA A 35 -9.63 -4.61 -4.29
C ALA A 35 -9.24 -4.87 -2.84
N LEU A 36 -8.34 -4.04 -2.32
CA LEU A 36 -7.92 -4.03 -0.93
C LEU A 36 -8.60 -2.85 -0.25
N LEU A 37 -9.34 -3.11 0.83
CA LEU A 37 -9.94 -2.07 1.66
C LEU A 37 -9.29 -2.12 3.03
N GLY A 38 -8.95 -0.96 3.55
CA GLY A 38 -8.15 -0.85 4.76
C GLY A 38 -8.10 0.55 5.29
N ASN A 39 -7.28 0.71 6.33
CA ASN A 39 -7.00 1.99 6.95
C ASN A 39 -5.55 2.39 6.68
N VAL A 40 -5.29 3.69 6.68
CA VAL A 40 -3.95 4.25 6.51
C VAL A 40 -3.44 4.73 7.86
N THR A 41 -2.37 4.11 8.33
CA THR A 41 -1.61 4.59 9.49
C THR A 41 -0.59 5.62 9.00
N ILE A 42 -0.70 6.86 9.45
CA ILE A 42 0.19 7.97 9.08
C ILE A 42 1.17 8.21 10.22
N PHE A 43 2.46 8.31 9.90
CA PHE A 43 3.52 8.61 10.85
C PHE A 43 3.91 10.08 10.73
N GLU A 44 3.36 10.93 11.60
CA GLU A 44 3.63 12.37 11.60
C GLU A 44 5.04 12.73 12.09
N ASN A 45 5.62 11.89 12.95
CA ASN A 45 6.99 12.02 13.44
C ASN A 45 7.84 10.87 12.86
N LEU A 46 9.00 11.21 12.28
CA LEU A 46 9.96 10.24 11.76
C LEU A 46 10.47 9.26 12.82
N GLU A 47 10.54 9.68 14.08
CA GLU A 47 10.99 8.84 15.19
C GLU A 47 10.01 7.73 15.55
N THR A 48 8.73 7.85 15.15
CA THR A 48 7.69 6.84 15.42
C THR A 48 7.51 5.86 14.28
N VAL A 49 8.23 6.06 13.17
CA VAL A 49 8.20 5.17 12.02
C VAL A 49 8.99 3.90 12.35
N PRO A 50 8.34 2.71 12.33
CA PRO A 50 9.07 1.46 12.52
C PRO A 50 10.00 1.19 11.34
N ASP A 51 11.23 0.79 11.63
CA ASP A 51 12.24 0.38 10.64
C ASP A 51 12.41 1.39 9.47
N VAL A 52 12.43 2.69 9.80
CA VAL A 52 12.40 3.79 8.81
C VAL A 52 13.46 3.67 7.72
N ASP A 53 14.66 3.19 8.04
CA ASP A 53 15.75 3.01 7.07
C ASP A 53 15.48 1.85 6.10
N VAL A 54 14.90 0.75 6.59
CA VAL A 54 14.50 -0.41 5.76
C VAL A 54 13.36 -0.01 4.83
N MET A 55 12.36 0.70 5.37
CA MET A 55 11.24 1.20 4.61
C MET A 55 11.68 2.21 3.53
N ARG A 56 12.54 3.17 3.91
CA ARG A 56 13.11 4.17 2.99
C ARG A 56 13.90 3.52 1.87
N SER A 57 14.80 2.59 2.20
CA SER A 57 15.63 1.90 1.22
C SER A 57 14.78 1.05 0.25
N CYS A 58 13.78 0.33 0.75
CA CYS A 58 12.83 -0.42 -0.07
C CYS A 58 12.03 0.49 -1.02
N TYR A 59 11.46 1.58 -0.50
CA TYR A 59 10.67 2.52 -1.28
C TYR A 59 11.49 3.17 -2.40
N VAL A 60 12.68 3.70 -2.07
CA VAL A 60 13.58 4.33 -3.03
C VAL A 60 14.12 3.34 -4.07
N ALA A 61 14.35 2.08 -3.70
CA ALA A 61 14.77 1.06 -4.65
C ALA A 61 13.71 0.80 -5.73
N LYS A 62 12.41 0.93 -5.40
CA LYS A 62 11.29 0.81 -6.34
C LYS A 62 10.93 2.14 -7.02
N HIS A 63 11.19 3.27 -6.35
CA HIS A 63 10.89 4.62 -6.82
C HIS A 63 12.15 5.52 -6.74
N PRO A 64 13.13 5.36 -7.65
CA PRO A 64 14.39 6.12 -7.60
C PRO A 64 14.21 7.64 -7.81
N ASP A 65 13.14 8.03 -8.48
CA ASP A 65 12.71 9.42 -8.67
C ASP A 65 12.27 10.08 -7.36
N ALA A 66 11.72 9.31 -6.41
CA ALA A 66 11.26 9.79 -5.11
C ALA A 66 12.39 10.16 -4.13
N ARG A 67 13.67 9.87 -4.42
CA ARG A 67 14.82 10.08 -3.50
C ARG A 67 14.90 11.47 -2.85
N ARG A 68 14.49 12.51 -3.57
CA ARG A 68 14.51 13.91 -3.11
C ARG A 68 13.19 14.38 -2.47
N TRP A 69 12.20 13.50 -2.43
CA TRP A 69 10.82 13.80 -2.00
C TRP A 69 10.42 13.01 -0.75
N VAL A 70 11.21 12.02 -0.35
CA VAL A 70 10.94 11.26 0.90
C VAL A 70 11.02 12.17 2.13
N PRO A 71 10.22 11.88 3.18
CA PRO A 71 10.23 12.64 4.43
C PRO A 71 11.63 12.78 5.05
N GLY A 72 11.96 13.97 5.55
CA GLY A 72 13.29 14.29 6.06
C GLY A 72 13.51 15.76 6.44
N PRO A 73 14.75 16.27 6.36
CA PRO A 73 15.05 17.68 6.62
C PRO A 73 15.15 18.55 5.36
N ARG A 74 14.96 18.01 4.15
CA ARG A 74 15.34 18.68 2.88
C ARG A 74 14.33 18.50 1.74
N GLU A 75 13.20 17.88 2.01
CA GLU A 75 12.13 17.69 1.04
C GLU A 75 11.47 19.03 0.69
N PRO A 76 11.05 19.24 -0.57
CA PRO A 76 10.44 20.50 -0.99
C PRO A 76 9.07 20.78 -0.36
N HIS A 77 8.35 19.74 0.08
CA HIS A 77 7.02 19.81 0.66
C HIS A 77 6.89 18.82 1.80
N VAL A 78 6.00 19.12 2.76
CA VAL A 78 5.70 18.20 3.87
C VAL A 78 5.22 16.85 3.33
N ALA A 79 6.00 15.82 3.62
CA ALA A 79 5.70 14.43 3.30
C ALA A 79 5.67 13.61 4.60
N TYR A 80 4.86 12.54 4.61
CA TYR A 80 4.79 11.61 5.73
C TYR A 80 5.02 10.20 5.21
N TRP A 81 5.57 9.37 6.08
CA TRP A 81 5.50 7.94 5.85
C TRP A 81 4.11 7.45 6.24
N ALA A 82 3.56 6.54 5.45
CA ALA A 82 2.27 5.95 5.71
C ALA A 82 2.26 4.45 5.40
N ARG A 83 1.45 3.72 6.16
CA ARG A 83 1.20 2.29 5.99
C ARG A 83 -0.25 2.07 5.64
N PHE A 84 -0.51 1.26 4.63
CA PHE A 84 -1.84 0.75 4.37
C PHE A 84 -2.04 -0.61 5.02
N ASP A 85 -3.03 -0.70 5.91
CA ASP A 85 -3.40 -1.89 6.66
C ASP A 85 -4.72 -2.46 6.12
N PRO A 86 -4.69 -3.38 5.13
CA PRO A 86 -5.90 -3.97 4.58
C PRO A 86 -6.58 -4.86 5.63
N HIS A 87 -7.89 -4.71 5.77
CA HIS A 87 -8.73 -5.61 6.56
C HIS A 87 -9.68 -6.46 5.69
N THR A 88 -9.95 -6.02 4.45
CA THR A 88 -10.81 -6.73 3.50
C THR A 88 -10.08 -6.88 2.16
N VAL A 89 -10.13 -8.09 1.61
CA VAL A 89 -9.59 -8.42 0.30
C VAL A 89 -10.72 -9.00 -0.55
N TYR A 90 -11.02 -8.35 -1.67
CA TYR A 90 -12.04 -8.81 -2.61
C TYR A 90 -11.41 -9.09 -3.96
N TYR A 91 -11.56 -10.30 -4.46
CA TYR A 91 -10.94 -10.77 -5.68
C TYR A 91 -11.98 -11.05 -6.76
N VAL A 92 -11.65 -10.66 -7.98
CA VAL A 92 -12.37 -11.03 -9.18
C VAL A 92 -11.37 -11.66 -10.13
N GLY A 93 -11.48 -12.96 -10.42
CA GLY A 93 -10.54 -13.66 -11.29
C GLY A 93 -10.65 -13.34 -12.78
N GLY A 94 -11.68 -12.60 -13.17
CA GLY A 94 -12.04 -12.34 -14.56
C GLY A 94 -13.38 -12.98 -14.93
N PHE A 95 -14.05 -12.44 -15.94
CA PHE A 95 -15.28 -12.99 -16.51
C PHE A 95 -14.95 -13.94 -17.68
N GLY A 96 -15.63 -15.08 -17.77
CA GLY A 96 -15.35 -16.12 -18.76
C GLY A 96 -15.56 -17.52 -18.17
N SER A 97 -14.50 -18.32 -18.15
CA SER A 97 -14.45 -19.67 -17.53
C SER A 97 -14.69 -19.67 -16.00
N GLU A 98 -14.44 -20.81 -15.34
CA GLU A 98 -14.53 -20.94 -13.87
C GLU A 98 -13.46 -20.08 -13.18
N HIS A 99 -13.85 -18.90 -12.72
CA HIS A 99 -12.99 -17.98 -11.98
C HIS A 99 -13.59 -17.69 -10.61
N PHE A 100 -12.73 -17.68 -9.58
CA PHE A 100 -13.14 -17.28 -8.23
C PHE A 100 -13.50 -15.80 -8.21
N ILE A 101 -14.68 -15.49 -7.65
CA ILE A 101 -15.14 -14.13 -7.37
C ILE A 101 -15.61 -14.13 -5.92
N GLY A 102 -14.97 -13.33 -5.08
CA GLY A 102 -15.36 -13.25 -3.68
C GLY A 102 -14.27 -12.73 -2.76
N TYR A 103 -14.57 -12.77 -1.47
CA TYR A 103 -13.66 -12.36 -0.42
C TYR A 103 -12.54 -13.38 -0.23
N ILE A 104 -11.31 -12.89 -0.10
CA ILE A 104 -10.17 -13.69 0.35
C ILE A 104 -9.99 -13.44 1.85
N PRO A 105 -9.94 -14.49 2.69
CA PRO A 105 -9.63 -14.34 4.10
C PRO A 105 -8.30 -13.60 4.32
N LEU A 106 -8.30 -12.59 5.20
CA LEU A 106 -7.14 -11.73 5.42
C LEU A 106 -5.89 -12.52 5.84
N ASN A 107 -6.06 -13.55 6.67
CA ASN A 107 -4.97 -14.40 7.13
C ASN A 107 -4.33 -15.21 5.99
N ILE A 108 -5.10 -15.59 4.96
CA ILE A 108 -4.58 -16.27 3.77
C ILE A 108 -3.76 -15.27 2.97
N TYR A 109 -4.28 -14.06 2.73
CA TYR A 109 -3.57 -13.00 2.03
C TYR A 109 -2.25 -12.62 2.71
N GLN A 110 -2.24 -12.49 4.04
CA GLN A 110 -1.04 -12.16 4.80
C GLN A 110 -0.01 -13.31 4.80
N LYS A 111 -0.47 -14.57 4.76
CA LYS A 111 0.40 -15.75 4.71
C LYS A 111 0.88 -16.09 3.30
N SER A 112 0.19 -15.64 2.25
CA SER A 112 0.53 -15.92 0.85
C SER A 112 1.76 -15.17 0.36
N GLY A 113 2.66 -14.76 1.26
CA GLY A 113 3.87 -14.03 0.93
C GLY A 113 4.67 -14.74 -0.15
N PHE A 114 5.40 -13.94 -0.93
CA PHE A 114 6.38 -14.43 -1.88
C PHE A 114 7.44 -15.25 -1.11
N SER A 115 7.58 -16.53 -1.47
CA SER A 115 8.84 -17.24 -1.26
C SER A 115 9.88 -16.62 -2.17
N ASP A 116 10.43 -15.46 -1.79
CA ASP A 116 11.73 -15.08 -2.31
C ASP A 116 12.75 -15.75 -1.40
N ALA A 117 13.67 -16.49 -2.01
CA ALA A 117 14.94 -16.76 -1.37
C ALA A 117 15.45 -15.43 -0.74
N ALA A 118 15.64 -15.46 0.58
CA ALA A 118 16.05 -14.37 1.46
C ALA A 118 14.92 -13.55 2.14
N SER A 119 14.75 -13.91 3.42
CA SER A 119 14.49 -13.01 4.56
C SER A 119 13.03 -12.65 4.86
N ALA A 120 12.50 -13.35 5.86
CA ALA A 120 11.29 -13.04 6.59
C ALA A 120 11.43 -11.71 7.35
N GLY A 121 10.62 -10.73 6.97
CA GLY A 121 10.28 -9.55 7.75
C GLY A 121 8.90 -9.10 7.30
N THR A 122 8.02 -8.73 8.24
CA THR A 122 6.64 -8.32 8.00
C THR A 122 6.56 -7.32 6.83
N LYS A 123 6.07 -7.78 5.67
CA LYS A 123 6.01 -6.96 4.46
C LYS A 123 4.79 -6.06 4.51
N GLN A 124 5.05 -4.77 4.53
CA GLN A 124 4.11 -3.68 4.67
C GLN A 124 3.77 -3.10 3.29
N ILE A 125 2.50 -2.83 3.00
CA ILE A 125 2.13 -2.03 1.81
C ILE A 125 2.40 -0.58 2.17
N LEU A 126 3.44 -0.02 1.56
CA LEU A 126 3.90 1.34 1.80
C LEU A 126 3.38 2.24 0.68
N MET A 127 2.69 3.30 1.07
CA MET A 127 2.31 4.38 0.17
C MET A 127 3.12 5.61 0.57
N GLY A 128 3.79 6.24 -0.40
CA GLY A 128 4.55 7.48 -0.23
C GLY A 128 4.11 8.53 -1.24
#